data_AF-A0A645G3J4-F1
#
_entry.id   AF-A0A645G3J4-F1
#
_cell.length_a   1.000
_cell.length_b   1.000
_cell.length_c   1.000
_cell.angle_alpha   90.00
_cell.angle_beta   90.00
_cell.angle_gamma   90.00
#
_symmetry.space_group_name_H-M   'P 1'
#
loop_
_entity.id
_entity.type
_entity.pdbx_description
1 polymer ?
#
loop_
_entity_poly.entity_id
_entity_poly.type
_entity_poly.pdbx_seq_one_letter_code
_entity_poly.pdbx_strand_id
1 'polypeptide(L)'
;MKFGEDLFISEGITDCLALLSSGKKAVAIPSATILPQFDLIKLRTYKLHIYPDQDNAGRLAYINLRKFFINHYTMLKAEQLPEGVKDYSEYYITTYGRQES
;
A
#
# COMPACT_ATOMS: atom_id res chain seq x y z
N MET A 1 9.64 -12.96 5.29
CA MET A 1 8.16 -12.88 5.17
C MET A 1 7.62 -14.30 5.03
N LYS A 2 6.49 -14.62 5.66
CA LYS A 2 5.85 -15.94 5.66
C LYS A 2 4.54 -15.89 4.86
N PHE A 3 4.12 -17.04 4.33
CA PHE A 3 2.83 -17.19 3.66
C PHE A 3 1.69 -16.72 4.56
N GLY A 4 0.76 -15.94 4.01
CA GLY A 4 -0.44 -15.46 4.70
C GLY A 4 -0.22 -14.32 5.69
N GLU A 5 1.00 -13.77 5.78
CA GLU A 5 1.26 -12.53 6.53
C GLU A 5 0.68 -11.31 5.80
N ASP A 6 0.38 -10.26 6.58
CA ASP A 6 -0.05 -8.98 6.02
C ASP A 6 1.12 -8.30 5.29
N LEU A 7 0.85 -7.83 4.07
CA LEU A 7 1.77 -7.07 3.25
C LEU A 7 1.04 -5.84 2.71
N PHE A 8 1.59 -4.67 3.02
CA PHE A 8 1.06 -3.38 2.59
C PHE A 8 1.73 -2.94 1.30
N ILE A 9 0.94 -2.51 0.34
CA ILE A 9 1.38 -1.91 -0.90
C ILE A 9 1.23 -0.41 -0.75
N SER A 10 2.26 0.34 -1.14
CA SER A 10 2.20 1.80 -1.24
C SER A 10 2.54 2.28 -2.65
N GLU A 11 2.06 3.48 -2.99
CA GLU A 11 2.36 4.12 -4.28
C GLU A 11 3.70 4.87 -4.22
N GLY A 12 3.96 5.54 -3.11
CA GLY A 12 5.21 6.28 -2.85
C GLY A 12 6.25 5.50 -2.05
N ILE A 13 7.51 5.88 -2.23
CA ILE A 13 8.63 5.40 -1.38
C ILE A 13 8.47 5.94 0.05
N THR A 14 8.03 7.20 0.20
CA THR A 14 7.79 7.83 1.50
C THR A 14 6.72 7.11 2.30
N ASP A 15 5.61 6.72 1.66
CA ASP A 15 4.56 5.91 2.29
C ASP A 15 5.06 4.53 2.69
N CYS A 16 5.88 3.89 1.85
CA CYS A 16 6.50 2.61 2.18
C CYS A 16 7.36 2.71 3.43
N LEU A 17 8.22 3.74 3.51
CA LEU A 17 9.05 3.99 4.67
C LEU A 17 8.21 4.27 5.92
N ALA A 18 7.14 5.05 5.81
CA ALA A 18 6.22 5.33 6.90
C ALA A 18 5.48 4.05 7.39
N LEU A 19 5.03 3.18 6.48
CA LEU A 19 4.44 1.90 6.80
C LEU A 19 5.42 1.02 7.57
N LEU A 20 6.64 0.85 7.04
CA LEU A 20 7.72 0.09 7.68
C LEU A 20 8.06 0.64 9.06
N SER A 21 8.17 1.97 9.20
CA SER A 21 8.44 2.64 10.46
C SER A 21 7.32 2.45 11.49
N SER A 22 6.07 2.30 11.03
CA SER A 22 4.92 1.94 11.87
C SER A 22 4.80 0.44 12.18
N GLY A 23 5.81 -0.36 11.84
CA GLY A 23 5.85 -1.81 12.07
C GLY A 23 5.07 -2.65 11.04
N LYS A 24 4.60 -2.04 9.94
CA LYS A 24 3.87 -2.74 8.87
C LYS A 24 4.84 -3.19 7.79
N LYS A 25 4.82 -4.47 7.45
CA LYS A 25 5.58 -5.01 6.31
C LYS A 25 5.02 -4.40 5.03
N ALA A 26 5.86 -3.68 4.27
CA ALA A 26 5.40 -2.97 3.09
C ALA A 26 6.35 -3.07 1.89
N VAL A 27 5.79 -2.85 0.71
CA VAL A 27 6.50 -2.71 -0.56
C VAL A 27 5.95 -1.50 -1.32
N ALA A 28 6.85 -0.70 -1.90
CA ALA A 28 6.47 0.38 -2.80
C ALA A 28 6.26 -0.18 -4.21
N ILE A 29 5.11 0.11 -4.82
CA ILE A 29 4.80 -0.17 -6.22
C ILE A 29 4.54 1.17 -6.90
N PRO A 30 5.60 1.88 -7.30
CA PRO A 30 5.47 3.19 -7.92
C PRO A 30 4.76 3.06 -9.26
N SER A 31 3.72 3.87 -9.46
CA SER A 31 2.96 3.99 -10.71
C SER A 31 2.67 2.62 -11.33
N ALA A 32 1.64 1.94 -10.83
CA ALA A 32 1.21 0.55 -11.13
C ALA A 32 1.06 0.14 -12.62
N THR A 33 1.51 0.96 -13.57
CA THR A 33 1.74 0.65 -14.98
C THR A 33 3.11 0.01 -15.28
N ILE A 34 4.12 0.12 -14.40
CA ILE A 34 5.52 -0.25 -14.77
C ILE A 34 5.97 -1.63 -14.23
N LEU A 35 5.30 -2.19 -13.22
CA LEU A 35 5.79 -3.42 -12.59
C LEU A 35 5.47 -4.65 -13.47
N PRO A 36 6.47 -5.46 -13.85
CA PRO A 36 6.23 -6.69 -14.61
C PRO A 36 5.27 -7.59 -13.85
N GLN A 37 4.23 -8.08 -14.52
CA GLN A 37 3.20 -8.95 -13.92
C GLN A 37 3.80 -10.17 -13.19
N PHE A 38 4.97 -10.64 -13.65
CA PHE A 38 5.74 -11.73 -13.06
C PHE A 38 6.28 -11.45 -11.65
N ASP A 39 6.57 -10.20 -11.32
CA ASP A 39 6.99 -9.85 -9.96
C ASP A 39 5.77 -9.61 -9.07
N LEU A 40 4.72 -9.01 -9.63
CA LEU A 40 3.49 -8.72 -8.91
C LEU A 40 2.78 -10.00 -8.45
N ILE A 41 2.82 -11.08 -9.25
CA ILE A 41 2.23 -12.37 -8.87
C ILE A 41 2.94 -13.04 -7.69
N LYS A 42 4.20 -12.69 -7.38
CA LYS A 42 4.89 -13.22 -6.19
C LYS A 42 4.24 -12.75 -4.89
N LEU A 43 3.51 -11.64 -4.94
CA LEU A 43 2.82 -11.07 -3.78
C LEU A 43 1.51 -11.81 -3.44
N ARG A 44 1.03 -12.69 -4.32
CA ARG A 44 -0.26 -13.40 -4.15
C ARG A 44 -0.36 -14.27 -2.89
N THR A 45 0.78 -14.60 -2.30
CA THR A 45 0.87 -15.47 -1.12
C THR A 45 0.65 -14.71 0.20
N TYR A 46 0.49 -13.39 0.15
CA TYR A 46 0.28 -12.52 1.31
C TYR A 46 -1.16 -12.05 1.39
N LYS A 47 -1.56 -11.57 2.57
CA LYS A 47 -2.77 -10.76 2.73
C LYS A 47 -2.45 -9.34 2.31
N LEU A 48 -2.99 -8.91 1.17
CA LEU A 48 -2.59 -7.65 0.56
C LEU A 48 -3.48 -6.50 1.05
N HIS A 49 -2.82 -5.45 1.51
CA HIS A 49 -3.45 -4.21 1.96
C HIS A 49 -2.89 -3.03 1.18
N ILE A 50 -3.68 -1.97 1.00
CA ILE A 50 -3.22 -0.72 0.39
C ILE A 50 -3.95 0.45 1.04
N TYR A 51 -3.23 1.53 1.31
CA TYR A 51 -3.79 2.84 1.61
C TYR A 51 -3.67 3.66 0.32
N PRO A 52 -4.70 3.68 -0.54
CA PRO A 52 -4.64 4.49 -1.76
C PRO A 52 -4.62 5.97 -1.39
N ASP A 53 -3.84 6.75 -2.12
CA ASP A 53 -3.83 8.21 -1.96
C ASP A 53 -5.24 8.77 -2.22
N GLN A 54 -5.63 9.81 -1.49
CA GLN A 54 -6.96 10.45 -1.61
C GLN A 54 -7.08 11.33 -2.86
N ASP A 55 -6.60 10.86 -4.00
CA ASP A 55 -6.69 11.52 -5.29
C ASP A 55 -7.16 10.57 -6.42
N ASN A 56 -7.25 11.10 -7.64
CA ASN A 56 -7.67 10.32 -8.80
C ASN A 56 -6.63 9.27 -9.22
N ALA A 57 -5.34 9.56 -9.04
CA ALA A 57 -4.26 8.66 -9.42
C ALA A 57 -4.26 7.42 -8.51
N GLY A 58 -4.35 7.61 -7.20
CA GLY A 58 -4.40 6.53 -6.22
C GLY A 58 -5.64 5.65 -6.34
N ARG A 59 -6.79 6.26 -6.64
CA ARG A 59 -8.00 5.48 -6.98
C ARG A 59 -7.80 4.60 -8.21
N LEU A 60 -7.20 5.12 -9.27
CA LEU A 60 -6.94 4.35 -10.50
C LEU A 60 -5.90 3.25 -10.26
N ALA A 61 -4.85 3.53 -9.50
CA ALA A 61 -3.83 2.57 -9.10
C ALA A 61 -4.45 1.40 -8.34
N TYR A 62 -5.28 1.67 -7.33
CA TYR A 62 -6.00 0.65 -6.58
C TYR A 62 -6.90 -0.21 -7.48
N ILE A 63 -7.69 0.41 -8.37
CA ILE A 63 -8.59 -0.33 -9.28
C ILE A 63 -7.77 -1.28 -10.17
N ASN A 64 -6.64 -0.82 -10.72
CA ASN A 64 -5.80 -1.62 -11.60
C ASN A 64 -5.14 -2.78 -10.85
N LEU A 65 -4.56 -2.53 -9.67
CA LEU A 65 -3.96 -3.57 -8.83
C LEU A 65 -5.01 -4.58 -8.36
N ARG A 66 -6.19 -4.11 -7.94
CA ARG A 66 -7.28 -4.99 -7.51
C ARG A 66 -7.76 -5.89 -8.64
N LYS A 67 -7.92 -5.36 -9.86
CA LYS A 67 -8.24 -6.17 -11.05
C LYS A 67 -7.18 -7.24 -11.31
N PHE A 68 -5.90 -6.86 -11.25
CA PHE A 68 -4.79 -7.80 -11.42
C PHE A 68 -4.85 -8.95 -10.39
N PHE A 69 -4.93 -8.63 -9.10
CA PHE A 69 -4.93 -9.65 -8.04
C PHE A 69 -6.18 -10.53 -8.05
N ILE A 70 -7.36 -9.97 -8.37
CA ILE A 70 -8.60 -10.76 -8.50
C ILE A 70 -8.46 -11.81 -9.61
N ASN A 71 -7.87 -11.45 -10.76
CA ASN A 71 -7.61 -12.39 -11.85
C ASN A 71 -6.61 -13.50 -11.46
N HIS A 72 -5.88 -13.32 -10.37
CA HIS A 72 -4.96 -14.29 -9.78
C HIS A 72 -5.46 -14.85 -8.44
N TYR A 73 -6.77 -14.81 -8.19
CA TYR A 73 -7.44 -15.37 -7.00
C TYR A 73 -6.91 -14.83 -5.67
N THR A 74 -6.43 -13.58 -5.66
CA THR A 74 -5.94 -12.89 -4.46
C THR A 74 -6.73 -11.62 -4.23
N MET A 75 -7.08 -11.32 -2.99
CA MET A 75 -7.79 -10.11 -2.63
C MET A 75 -6.82 -9.01 -2.21
N LEU A 76 -6.94 -7.83 -2.83
CA LEU A 76 -6.32 -6.60 -2.36
C LEU A 76 -7.35 -5.79 -1.58
N LYS A 77 -7.10 -5.58 -0.28
CA LYS A 77 -7.95 -4.81 0.62
C LYS A 77 -7.53 -3.35 0.63
N ALA A 78 -8.44 -2.44 0.28
CA ALA A 78 -8.24 -1.02 0.56
C ALA A 78 -8.51 -0.74 2.04
N GLU A 79 -7.55 -0.11 2.71
CA GLU A 79 -7.70 0.49 4.02
C GLU A 79 -8.09 1.96 3.87
N GLN A 80 -8.76 2.51 4.88
CA GLN A 80 -9.19 3.92 4.88
C GLN A 80 -8.23 4.75 5.72
N LEU A 81 -7.73 5.84 5.13
CA LEU A 81 -7.07 6.91 5.86
C LEU A 81 -8.12 7.81 6.55
N PRO A 82 -7.76 8.52 7.63
CA PRO A 82 -8.62 9.55 8.21
C PRO A 82 -9.02 10.61 7.18
N GLU A 83 -10.19 11.22 7.38
CA GLU A 83 -10.68 12.28 6.49
C GLU A 83 -9.71 13.46 6.48
N GLY A 84 -9.41 13.97 5.28
CA GLY A 84 -8.50 15.09 5.08
C GLY A 84 -7.01 14.73 5.06
N VAL A 85 -6.64 13.47 5.27
CA VAL A 85 -5.25 13.00 5.15
C VAL A 85 -4.98 12.52 3.73
N LYS A 86 -4.00 13.12 3.05
CA LYS A 86 -3.72 12.87 1.64
C LYS A 86 -3.15 11.48 1.38
N ASP A 87 -2.10 11.12 2.12
CA ASP A 87 -1.32 9.90 1.95
C ASP A 87 -0.87 9.32 3.30
N TYR A 88 -0.31 8.11 3.30
CA TYR A 88 0.06 7.44 4.55
C TYR A 88 1.24 8.12 5.24
N SER A 89 2.14 8.76 4.49
CA SER A 89 3.27 9.49 5.05
C SER A 89 2.80 10.70 5.88
N GLU A 90 1.78 11.42 5.42
CA GLU A 90 1.14 12.50 6.18
C GLU A 90 0.45 11.96 7.44
N TYR A 91 -0.28 10.84 7.33
CA TYR A 91 -0.87 10.14 8.48
C TYR A 91 0.20 9.78 9.52
N TYR A 92 1.35 9.28 9.06
CA TYR A 92 2.44 8.88 9.94
C TYR A 92 3.05 10.09 10.66
N ILE A 93 3.34 11.18 9.96
CA ILE A 93 3.90 12.39 10.58
C ILE A 93 2.94 12.98 11.62
N THR A 94 1.65 13.06 11.29
CA THR A 94 0.64 13.60 12.22
C THR A 94 0.45 12.73 13.47
N THR A 95 0.60 11.40 13.34
CA THR A 95 0.42 10.44 14.44
C THR A 95 1.69 10.25 15.28
N TYR A 96 2.86 10.17 14.65
CA TYR A 96 4.13 9.79 15.29
C TYR A 96 5.15 10.93 15.34
N GLY A 97 5.03 11.95 14.49
CA GLY A 97 5.97 13.08 14.41
C GLY A 97 5.89 14.06 15.58
N ARG A 98 4.97 13.87 16.52
CA ARG A 98 4.89 14.62 17.79
C ARG A 98 5.56 13.92 18.96
N GLN A 99 6.31 12.84 18.75
CA GLN A 99 7.21 12.29 19.77
C GLN A 99 8.48 13.13 19.89
N GLU A 100 8.34 14.42 20.20
CA GLU A 100 9.41 15.20 20.83
C GLU A 100 8.89 15.70 22.18
N SER A 101 9.43 15.08 23.23
CA SER A 101 9.44 15.56 24.62
C SER A 101 10.48 16.65 24.80
#